data_AF-A0A1H1Q1U8-F1
#
_entry.id   AF-A0A1H1Q1U8-F1
#
_cell.length_a   1.000
_cell.length_b   1.000
_cell.length_c   1.000
_cell.angle_alpha   90.00
_cell.angle_beta   90.00
_cell.angle_gamma   90.00
#
_symmetry.space_group_name_H-M   'P 1'
#
loop_
_entity.id
_entity.type
_entity.pdbx_description
1 polymer ?
#
loop_
_entity_poly.entity_id
_entity_poly.type
_entity_poly.pdbx_seq_one_letter_code
_entity_poly.pdbx_strand_id
1 'polypeptide(L)'
;MRLPLAFCLALLSTRLTAAAPAPTVWPLVQTVTIGGFKAEVLGTPRVASGPDGPALFFNGSSDGLLLPVNPLQGLARFTIEALIRPEAGGAPEQRFLHIQDEAGSRALMEIRLTDAGWALDTFLFSAKNQQKLPLLDHARLHPADRWTWVALVYADGHMAHYINGVKELEGDVTIPPMGVGRISLGVRQNKVYWFKGGIREVRFEPSALAPAELQRVK
;
A
#
# COMPACT_ATOMS: atom_id res chain seq x y z
N MET A 1 0.45 -42.84 -62.05
CA MET A 1 -0.19 -41.69 -61.39
C MET A 1 0.06 -41.81 -59.89
N ARG A 2 1.03 -41.08 -59.32
CA ARG A 2 1.41 -41.15 -57.90
C ARG A 2 1.10 -39.79 -57.26
N LEU A 3 0.21 -39.77 -56.28
CA LEU A 3 -0.12 -38.59 -55.47
C LEU A 3 0.90 -38.46 -54.33
N PRO A 4 1.46 -37.28 -54.03
CA PRO A 4 2.27 -37.10 -52.83
C PRO A 4 1.35 -36.74 -51.64
N LEU A 5 1.52 -37.47 -50.54
CA LEU A 5 0.85 -37.23 -49.27
C LEU A 5 1.58 -36.07 -48.57
N ALA A 6 0.94 -34.89 -48.50
CA ALA A 6 1.47 -33.75 -47.77
C ALA A 6 1.22 -33.93 -46.26
N PHE A 7 2.30 -34.10 -45.50
CA PHE A 7 2.26 -34.19 -44.04
C PHE A 7 2.27 -32.76 -43.47
N CYS A 8 1.11 -32.25 -43.06
CA CYS A 8 1.00 -30.99 -42.32
C CYS A 8 1.37 -31.22 -40.86
N LEU A 9 2.57 -30.79 -40.46
CA LEU A 9 3.02 -30.82 -39.08
C LEU A 9 2.43 -29.61 -38.33
N ALA A 10 1.37 -29.83 -37.55
CA ALA A 10 0.80 -28.81 -36.69
C ALA A 10 1.69 -28.62 -35.44
N LEU A 11 2.45 -27.53 -35.40
CA LEU A 11 3.22 -27.10 -34.23
C LEU A 11 2.28 -26.58 -33.15
N LEU A 12 1.93 -27.41 -32.17
CA LEU A 12 1.29 -26.95 -30.93
C LEU A 12 2.29 -26.09 -30.14
N SER A 13 2.07 -24.79 -30.15
CA SER A 13 2.84 -23.83 -29.36
C SER A 13 2.23 -23.77 -27.95
N THR A 14 2.80 -24.51 -27.00
CA THR A 14 2.49 -24.36 -25.58
C THR A 14 2.98 -23.00 -25.10
N ARG A 15 2.07 -22.06 -24.86
CA ARG A 15 2.39 -20.79 -24.21
C ARG A 15 2.73 -21.09 -22.75
N LEU A 16 4.01 -20.97 -22.36
CA LEU A 16 4.38 -20.85 -20.96
C LEU A 16 3.87 -19.51 -20.46
N THR A 17 2.80 -19.51 -19.67
CA THR A 17 2.44 -18.38 -18.83
C THR A 17 3.48 -18.27 -17.72
N ALA A 18 4.28 -17.20 -17.74
CA ALA A 18 5.14 -16.87 -16.62
C ALA A 18 4.26 -16.65 -15.37
N ALA A 19 4.63 -17.28 -14.25
CA ALA A 19 3.95 -17.04 -12.98
C ALA A 19 4.08 -15.56 -12.62
N ALA A 20 2.97 -14.93 -12.21
CA ALA A 20 3.02 -13.57 -11.70
C ALA A 20 3.98 -13.52 -10.50
N PRO A 21 4.77 -12.44 -10.35
CA PRO A 21 5.64 -12.28 -9.19
C PRO A 21 4.81 -12.36 -7.90
N ALA A 22 5.34 -13.03 -6.88
CA ALA A 22 4.65 -13.21 -5.61
C ALA A 22 4.50 -11.88 -4.84
N PRO A 23 3.49 -11.78 -3.94
CA PRO A 23 3.37 -10.67 -3.01
C PRO A 23 4.66 -10.42 -2.23
N THR A 24 4.97 -9.14 -1.99
CA THR A 24 5.88 -8.76 -0.92
C THR A 24 5.06 -8.49 0.34
N VAL A 25 5.28 -9.30 1.38
CA VAL A 25 4.62 -9.16 2.69
C VAL A 25 5.62 -8.73 3.74
N TRP A 26 5.33 -7.62 4.43
CA TRP A 26 6.12 -7.10 5.54
C TRP A 26 5.34 -7.19 6.85
N PRO A 27 5.67 -8.14 7.73
CA PRO A 27 5.24 -8.11 9.12
C PRO A 27 6.01 -7.01 9.88
N LEU A 28 5.30 -6.11 10.56
CA LEU A 28 5.87 -5.01 11.32
C LEU A 28 6.01 -5.42 12.79
N VAL A 29 6.97 -6.32 13.03
CA VAL A 29 7.25 -6.92 14.34
C VAL A 29 8.66 -6.60 14.84
N GLN A 30 9.35 -5.65 14.21
CA GLN A 30 10.66 -5.11 14.60
C GLN A 30 10.83 -3.69 14.04
N THR A 31 11.93 -3.02 14.39
CA THR A 31 12.21 -1.63 13.95
C THR A 31 13.45 -1.50 13.06
N VAL A 32 14.38 -2.43 13.11
CA VAL A 32 15.72 -2.27 12.50
C VAL A 32 15.75 -2.75 11.05
N THR A 33 15.15 -3.90 10.76
CA THR A 33 15.13 -4.48 9.42
C THR A 33 13.71 -4.88 9.03
N ILE A 34 13.18 -4.27 7.99
CA ILE A 34 11.86 -4.59 7.45
C ILE A 34 12.03 -5.00 5.99
N GLY A 35 11.47 -6.16 5.61
CA GLY A 35 11.58 -6.67 4.24
C GLY A 35 13.02 -6.94 3.76
N GLY A 36 13.97 -7.14 4.69
CA GLY A 36 15.40 -7.26 4.38
C GLY A 36 16.16 -5.93 4.26
N PHE A 37 15.48 -4.79 4.39
CA PHE A 37 16.09 -3.46 4.31
C PHE A 37 16.32 -2.87 5.70
N LYS A 38 17.50 -2.28 5.91
CA LYS A 38 17.80 -1.51 7.12
C LYS A 38 16.99 -0.22 7.13
N ALA A 39 16.21 0.00 8.18
CA ALA A 39 15.43 1.22 8.36
C ALA A 39 16.28 2.33 9.01
N GLU A 40 16.08 3.57 8.56
CA GLU A 40 16.35 4.76 9.36
C GLU A 40 15.20 4.91 10.35
N VAL A 41 15.49 4.72 11.64
CA VAL A 41 14.50 4.82 12.72
C VAL A 41 14.46 6.26 13.22
N LEU A 42 13.28 6.87 13.21
CA LEU A 42 12.98 8.16 13.81
C LEU A 42 12.25 7.95 15.14
N GLY A 43 12.64 8.69 16.18
CA GLY A 43 12.01 8.58 17.49
C GLY A 43 12.27 7.23 18.17
N THR A 44 11.25 6.69 18.83
CA THR A 44 11.28 5.41 19.55
C THR A 44 10.04 4.56 19.27
N PRO A 45 9.70 4.28 18.00
CA PRO A 45 8.61 3.37 17.67
C PRO A 45 8.87 2.02 18.33
N ARG A 46 7.81 1.41 18.85
CA ARG A 46 7.94 0.20 19.68
C ARG A 46 7.08 -0.92 19.16
N VAL A 47 7.60 -2.13 19.23
CA VAL A 47 6.79 -3.33 19.02
C VAL A 47 6.05 -3.60 20.33
N ALA A 48 4.75 -3.79 20.24
CA ALA A 48 3.92 -4.24 21.35
C ALA A 48 3.07 -5.42 20.91
N SER A 49 2.88 -6.38 21.81
CA SER A 49 2.02 -7.55 21.60
C SER A 49 0.70 -7.36 22.34
N GLY A 50 -0.40 -7.70 21.67
CA GLY A 50 -1.73 -7.80 22.26
C GLY A 50 -2.40 -9.13 21.89
N PRO A 51 -3.69 -9.31 22.23
CA PRO A 51 -4.46 -10.51 21.88
C PRO A 51 -4.41 -10.87 20.39
N ASP A 52 -4.32 -9.85 19.54
CA ASP A 52 -4.30 -9.99 18.08
C ASP A 52 -2.88 -10.22 17.52
N GLY A 53 -1.87 -10.34 18.37
CA GLY A 53 -0.45 -10.52 18.00
C GLY A 53 0.36 -9.22 17.99
N PRO A 54 1.68 -9.33 17.72
CA PRO A 54 2.61 -8.19 17.71
C PRO A 54 2.30 -7.20 16.60
N ALA A 55 2.58 -5.92 16.85
CA ALA A 55 2.57 -4.86 15.86
C ALA A 55 3.51 -3.73 16.24
N LEU A 56 3.90 -2.91 15.27
CA LEU A 56 4.73 -1.74 15.48
C LEU A 56 3.84 -0.51 15.73
N PHE A 57 4.11 0.20 16.83
CA PHE A 57 3.35 1.37 17.26
C PHE A 57 4.16 2.66 17.13
N PHE A 58 3.48 3.71 16.70
CA PHE A 58 3.99 5.06 16.47
C PHE A 58 3.27 6.04 17.39
N ASN A 59 3.99 7.00 17.96
CA ASN A 59 3.49 7.94 18.97
C ASN A 59 2.68 9.15 18.43
N GLY A 60 2.63 9.36 17.11
CA GLY A 60 1.91 10.50 16.52
C GLY A 60 2.65 11.84 16.54
N SER A 61 3.93 11.89 16.87
CA SER A 61 4.68 13.16 16.93
C SER A 61 6.15 13.10 16.49
N SER A 62 6.81 11.95 16.60
CA SER A 62 8.23 11.81 16.27
C SER A 62 8.65 10.42 15.78
N ASP A 63 7.76 9.43 15.87
CA ASP A 63 8.06 8.06 15.49
C ASP A 63 7.83 7.82 13.99
N GLY A 64 8.80 7.18 13.33
CA GLY A 64 8.69 6.81 11.93
C GLY A 64 9.83 5.90 11.49
N LEU A 65 9.63 5.21 10.36
CA LEU A 65 10.68 4.42 9.71
C LEU A 65 10.82 4.87 8.26
N LEU A 66 12.06 5.09 7.80
CA LEU A 66 12.35 5.31 6.39
C LEU A 66 13.20 4.16 5.85
N LEU A 67 12.77 3.55 4.75
CA LEU A 67 13.50 2.46 4.10
C LEU A 67 13.97 2.88 2.71
N PRO A 68 15.19 2.48 2.30
CA PRO A 68 15.78 2.83 1.01
C PRO A 68 15.26 1.91 -0.12
N VAL A 69 13.95 1.75 -0.23
CA VAL A 69 13.32 0.92 -1.28
C VAL A 69 11.99 1.52 -1.72
N ASN A 70 11.66 1.35 -3.00
CA ASN A 70 10.32 1.57 -3.53
C ASN A 70 9.70 0.21 -3.91
N PRO A 71 8.76 -0.34 -3.12
CA PRO A 71 8.07 -1.59 -3.44
C PRO A 71 7.23 -1.56 -4.72
N LEU A 72 6.94 -0.36 -5.25
CA LEU A 72 6.15 -0.16 -6.47
C LEU A 72 7.00 0.09 -7.72
N GLN A 73 8.33 0.01 -7.60
CA GLN A 73 9.23 0.28 -8.71
C GLN A 73 8.89 -0.58 -9.93
N GLY A 74 8.64 0.07 -11.07
CA GLY A 74 8.37 -0.60 -12.34
C GLY A 74 6.98 -1.24 -12.47
N LEU A 75 6.14 -1.20 -11.43
CA LEU A 75 4.79 -1.78 -11.48
C LEU A 75 3.85 -0.88 -12.30
N ALA A 76 3.17 -1.47 -13.28
CA ALA A 76 2.11 -0.79 -14.06
C ALA A 76 0.72 -0.89 -13.42
N ARG A 77 0.57 -1.84 -12.48
CA ARG A 77 -0.62 -2.11 -11.68
C ARG A 77 -0.15 -2.65 -10.33
N PHE A 78 -0.89 -2.38 -9.27
CA PHE A 78 -0.52 -2.84 -7.93
C PHE A 78 -1.70 -2.82 -6.96
N THR A 79 -1.54 -3.56 -5.87
CA THR A 79 -2.33 -3.41 -4.65
C THR A 79 -1.41 -3.18 -3.48
N ILE A 80 -1.72 -2.17 -2.66
CA ILE A 80 -1.11 -1.98 -1.35
C ILE A 80 -2.18 -2.33 -0.32
N GLU A 81 -1.89 -3.24 0.59
CA GLU A 81 -2.75 -3.50 1.76
C GLU A 81 -1.99 -3.20 3.04
N ALA A 82 -2.68 -2.67 4.05
CA ALA A 82 -2.12 -2.47 5.38
C ALA A 82 -3.12 -2.84 6.45
N LEU A 83 -2.66 -3.52 7.49
CA LEU A 83 -3.43 -3.76 8.72
C LEU A 83 -3.04 -2.70 9.74
N ILE A 84 -3.93 -1.73 9.95
CA ILE A 84 -3.69 -0.55 10.78
C ILE A 84 -4.64 -0.50 11.97
N ARG A 85 -4.21 0.16 13.03
CA ARG A 85 -5.03 0.53 14.20
C ARG A 85 -4.75 2.00 14.54
N PRO A 86 -5.42 2.96 13.88
CA PRO A 86 -5.35 4.36 14.28
C PRO A 86 -5.78 4.53 15.73
N GLU A 87 -5.01 5.27 16.52
CA GLU A 87 -5.37 5.60 17.91
C GLU A 87 -6.10 6.94 17.98
N ALA A 88 -7.07 7.03 18.89
CA ALA A 88 -7.69 8.30 19.21
C ALA A 88 -6.68 9.33 19.75
N GLY A 89 -7.01 10.62 19.62
CA GLY A 89 -6.18 11.72 20.11
C GLY A 89 -4.83 11.85 19.38
N GLY A 90 -4.76 11.44 18.11
CA GLY A 90 -3.71 11.84 17.18
C GLY A 90 -4.05 13.16 16.47
N ALA A 91 -3.15 13.65 15.62
CA ALA A 91 -3.42 14.84 14.81
C ALA A 91 -4.57 14.60 13.80
N PRO A 92 -5.29 15.65 13.35
CA PRO A 92 -6.37 15.49 12.37
C PRO A 92 -5.90 14.87 11.04
N GLU A 93 -4.67 15.17 10.60
CA GLU A 93 -4.08 14.60 9.39
C GLU A 93 -2.85 13.76 9.72
N GLN A 94 -2.82 12.51 9.26
CA GLN A 94 -1.72 11.60 9.56
C GLN A 94 -1.40 10.71 8.36
N ARG A 95 -0.11 10.49 8.09
CA ARG A 95 0.37 9.64 6.99
C ARG A 95 1.06 8.42 7.57
N PHE A 96 0.42 7.26 7.43
CA PHE A 96 0.98 6.01 7.94
C PHE A 96 1.85 5.30 6.90
N LEU A 97 1.67 5.58 5.60
CA LEU A 97 2.49 5.05 4.52
C LEU A 97 2.73 6.10 3.43
N HIS A 98 4.00 6.29 3.03
CA HIS A 98 4.39 7.21 1.97
C HIS A 98 5.52 6.62 1.11
N ILE A 99 5.18 6.23 -0.12
CA ILE A 99 6.13 5.81 -1.15
C ILE A 99 6.37 6.97 -2.11
N GLN A 100 7.63 7.30 -2.37
CA GLN A 100 8.02 8.34 -3.32
C GLN A 100 9.23 7.91 -4.12
N ASP A 101 9.17 8.11 -5.44
CA ASP A 101 10.32 7.92 -6.33
C ASP A 101 11.20 9.18 -6.42
N GLU A 102 12.41 9.05 -6.96
CA GLU A 102 13.35 10.17 -7.10
C GLU A 102 12.82 11.32 -7.98
N ALA A 103 11.93 11.02 -8.92
CA ALA A 103 11.27 12.02 -9.75
C ALA A 103 10.17 12.79 -8.98
N GLY A 104 9.70 12.26 -7.86
CA GLY A 104 8.69 12.86 -7.00
C GLY A 104 7.27 12.31 -7.20
N SER A 105 7.07 11.24 -7.95
CA SER A 105 5.80 10.50 -7.99
C SER A 105 5.54 9.86 -6.64
N ARG A 106 4.28 9.80 -6.21
CA ARG A 106 3.90 9.40 -4.84
C ARG A 106 2.72 8.43 -4.84
N ALA A 107 2.78 7.48 -3.90
CA ALA A 107 1.61 6.76 -3.39
C ALA A 107 1.56 6.94 -1.87
N LEU A 108 0.46 7.52 -1.38
CA LEU A 108 0.22 7.79 0.04
C LEU A 108 -1.01 7.04 0.51
N MET A 109 -0.92 6.53 1.74
CA MET A 109 -2.09 6.12 2.51
C MET A 109 -2.07 6.87 3.84
N GLU A 110 -3.17 7.55 4.11
CA GLU A 110 -3.33 8.53 5.16
C GLU A 110 -4.67 8.32 5.87
N ILE A 111 -4.84 9.01 7.00
CA ILE A 111 -6.12 9.11 7.67
C ILE A 111 -6.49 10.58 7.92
N ARG A 112 -7.80 10.82 8.04
CA ARG A 112 -8.39 12.04 8.61
C ARG A 112 -9.09 11.68 9.89
N LEU A 113 -8.50 12.04 11.04
CA LEU A 113 -9.00 11.70 12.37
C LEU A 113 -9.89 12.83 12.92
N THR A 114 -10.99 12.43 13.55
CA THR A 114 -11.91 13.28 14.31
C THR A 114 -12.28 12.58 15.62
N ASP A 115 -13.02 13.25 16.50
CA ASP A 115 -13.56 12.63 17.72
C ASP A 115 -14.57 11.51 17.42
N ALA A 116 -15.21 11.53 16.26
CA ALA A 116 -16.19 10.53 15.84
C ALA A 116 -15.56 9.28 15.19
N GLY A 117 -14.29 9.35 14.77
CA GLY A 117 -13.60 8.30 14.04
C GLY A 117 -12.64 8.84 13.00
N TRP A 118 -12.18 7.96 12.11
CA TRP A 118 -11.25 8.31 11.05
C TRP A 118 -11.77 7.91 9.68
N ALA A 119 -11.46 8.72 8.66
CA ALA A 119 -11.67 8.39 7.25
C ALA A 119 -10.33 8.03 6.60
N LEU A 120 -10.36 7.10 5.63
CA LEU A 120 -9.20 6.76 4.82
C LEU A 120 -9.00 7.84 3.74
N ASP A 121 -7.77 8.32 3.60
CA ASP A 121 -7.34 9.17 2.49
C ASP A 121 -6.20 8.47 1.75
N THR A 122 -6.45 8.05 0.52
CA THR A 122 -5.42 7.49 -0.35
C THR A 122 -5.13 8.45 -1.48
N PHE A 123 -3.86 8.58 -1.85
CA PHE A 123 -3.46 9.55 -2.85
C PHE A 123 -2.40 8.99 -3.79
N LEU A 124 -2.62 9.19 -5.10
CA LEU A 124 -1.62 8.98 -6.13
C LEU A 124 -1.24 10.30 -6.79
N PHE A 125 0.05 10.46 -7.10
CA PHE A 125 0.58 11.56 -7.91
C PHE A 125 1.70 11.06 -8.80
N SER A 126 1.71 11.52 -10.05
CA SER A 126 2.83 11.28 -10.97
C SER A 126 3.56 12.57 -11.29
N ALA A 127 4.87 12.59 -11.03
CA ALA A 127 5.72 13.69 -11.47
C ALA A 127 5.92 13.70 -13.00
N LYS A 128 5.68 12.57 -13.69
CA LYS A 128 5.92 12.45 -15.14
C LYS A 128 4.84 13.13 -15.97
N ASN A 129 3.58 13.01 -15.58
CA ASN A 129 2.44 13.58 -16.30
C ASN A 129 1.59 14.56 -15.46
N GLN A 130 2.01 14.86 -14.22
CA GLN A 130 1.37 15.80 -13.30
C GLN A 130 -0.07 15.44 -12.89
N GLN A 131 -0.53 14.23 -13.20
CA GLN A 131 -1.83 13.76 -12.72
C GLN A 131 -1.77 13.39 -11.24
N LYS A 132 -2.89 13.63 -10.55
CA LYS A 132 -3.07 13.30 -9.14
C LYS A 132 -4.52 12.95 -8.86
N LEU A 133 -4.72 12.10 -7.85
CA LEU A 133 -6.05 11.76 -7.36
C LEU A 133 -5.99 11.49 -5.85
N PRO A 134 -6.59 12.35 -5.02
CA PRO A 134 -6.99 11.98 -3.66
C PRO A 134 -8.33 11.24 -3.70
N LEU A 135 -8.46 10.18 -2.91
CA LEU A 135 -9.73 9.53 -2.59
C LEU A 135 -9.97 9.68 -1.09
N LEU A 136 -10.89 10.56 -0.73
CA LEU A 136 -11.26 10.88 0.65
C LEU A 136 -12.73 11.32 0.71
N ASP A 137 -13.46 10.74 1.64
CA ASP A 137 -14.79 11.18 2.05
C ASP A 137 -14.81 11.28 3.58
N HIS A 138 -14.90 12.50 4.11
CA HIS A 138 -14.89 12.77 5.54
C HIS A 138 -16.09 12.16 6.30
N ALA A 139 -17.17 11.78 5.59
CA ALA A 139 -18.34 11.15 6.19
C ALA A 139 -18.16 9.62 6.36
N ARG A 140 -17.21 8.99 5.66
CA ARG A 140 -16.90 7.57 5.79
C ARG A 140 -15.98 7.32 6.97
N LEU A 141 -16.57 7.39 8.15
CA LEU A 141 -15.87 7.26 9.41
C LEU A 141 -15.82 5.81 9.90
N HIS A 142 -14.64 5.41 10.33
CA HIS A 142 -14.38 4.15 11.01
C HIS A 142 -13.96 4.41 12.46
N PRO A 143 -14.27 3.49 13.39
CA PRO A 143 -13.85 3.62 14.77
C PRO A 143 -12.32 3.63 14.88
N ALA A 144 -11.79 4.56 15.68
CA ALA A 144 -10.42 4.49 16.16
C ALA A 144 -10.26 3.28 17.10
N ASP A 145 -9.01 2.96 17.42
CA ASP A 145 -8.63 1.94 18.38
C ASP A 145 -9.03 0.50 18.01
N ARG A 146 -9.32 0.27 16.72
CA ARG A 146 -9.63 -1.05 16.15
C ARG A 146 -8.72 -1.39 14.97
N TRP A 147 -8.30 -2.64 14.90
CA TRP A 147 -7.60 -3.16 13.73
C TRP A 147 -8.53 -3.15 12.51
N THR A 148 -8.03 -2.62 11.40
CA THR A 148 -8.76 -2.48 10.14
C THR A 148 -7.80 -2.76 9.00
N TRP A 149 -8.21 -3.62 8.06
CA TRP A 149 -7.52 -3.73 6.79
C TRP A 149 -7.93 -2.58 5.88
N VAL A 150 -6.94 -1.92 5.30
CA VAL A 150 -7.14 -0.89 4.29
C VAL A 150 -6.37 -1.26 3.03
N ALA A 151 -6.91 -0.95 1.86
CA ALA A 151 -6.23 -1.22 0.59
C ALA A 151 -6.32 -0.04 -0.39
N LEU A 152 -5.27 0.12 -1.20
CA LEU A 152 -5.22 0.96 -2.39
C LEU A 152 -4.95 0.04 -3.58
N VAL A 153 -5.86 -0.01 -4.54
CA VAL A 153 -5.72 -0.78 -5.78
C VAL A 153 -5.57 0.18 -6.95
N TYR A 154 -4.60 -0.07 -7.82
CA TYR A 154 -4.40 0.70 -9.04
C TYR A 154 -4.18 -0.23 -10.24
N ALA A 155 -4.97 -0.05 -11.29
CA ALA A 155 -4.78 -0.69 -12.58
C ALA A 155 -5.45 0.10 -13.70
N ASP A 156 -4.85 0.05 -14.89
CA ASP A 156 -5.49 0.46 -16.14
C ASP A 156 -6.07 1.90 -16.10
N GLY A 157 -5.39 2.82 -15.42
CA GLY A 157 -5.79 4.22 -15.30
C GLY A 157 -6.85 4.49 -14.23
N HIS A 158 -7.09 3.53 -13.35
CA HIS A 158 -8.13 3.60 -12.33
C HIS A 158 -7.57 3.25 -10.95
N MET A 159 -7.98 4.02 -9.94
CA MET A 159 -7.61 3.85 -8.55
C MET A 159 -8.87 3.62 -7.71
N ALA A 160 -8.80 2.70 -6.77
CA ALA A 160 -9.85 2.49 -5.77
C ALA A 160 -9.24 2.22 -4.40
N HIS A 161 -9.98 2.54 -3.33
CA HIS A 161 -9.59 2.15 -1.98
C HIS A 161 -10.68 1.37 -1.24
N TYR A 162 -10.26 0.60 -0.25
CA TYR A 162 -11.10 -0.39 0.41
C TYR A 162 -10.87 -0.41 1.91
N ILE A 163 -11.93 -0.71 2.65
CA ILE A 163 -11.94 -0.97 4.09
C ILE A 163 -12.44 -2.39 4.31
N ASN A 164 -11.63 -3.25 4.91
CA ASN A 164 -11.93 -4.67 5.12
C ASN A 164 -12.48 -5.34 3.84
N GLY A 165 -11.82 -5.07 2.71
CA GLY A 165 -12.17 -5.60 1.39
C GLY A 165 -13.51 -5.10 0.81
N VAL A 166 -14.11 -4.04 1.38
CA VAL A 166 -15.29 -3.35 0.83
C VAL A 166 -14.84 -2.04 0.19
N LYS A 167 -15.21 -1.82 -1.07
CA LYS A 167 -14.85 -0.60 -1.81
C LYS A 167 -15.58 0.60 -1.22
N GLU A 168 -14.85 1.68 -1.00
CA GLU A 168 -15.44 2.93 -0.52
C GLU A 168 -15.49 4.00 -1.59
N LEU A 169 -14.36 4.30 -2.22
CA LEU A 169 -14.19 5.32 -3.25
C LEU A 169 -13.30 4.80 -4.37
N GLU A 170 -13.46 5.42 -5.54
CA GLU A 170 -12.68 5.15 -6.74
C GLU A 170 -12.64 6.37 -7.66
N GLY A 171 -11.73 6.37 -8.63
CA GLY A 171 -11.63 7.42 -9.63
C GLY A 171 -10.50 7.17 -10.64
N ASP A 172 -10.54 7.94 -11.72
CA ASP A 172 -9.59 7.80 -12.82
C ASP A 172 -8.33 8.65 -12.58
N VAL A 173 -7.17 8.03 -12.77
CA VAL A 173 -5.85 8.67 -12.72
C VAL A 173 -4.87 7.83 -13.50
N THR A 174 -4.04 8.43 -14.34
CA THR A 174 -2.95 7.73 -15.03
C THR A 174 -1.65 7.95 -14.29
N ILE A 175 -1.16 6.90 -13.64
CA ILE A 175 0.15 6.86 -12.99
C ILE A 175 1.06 5.92 -13.79
N PRO A 176 2.04 6.45 -14.54
CA PRO A 176 3.09 5.63 -15.14
C PRO A 176 3.90 4.91 -14.06
N PRO A 177 4.55 3.78 -14.38
CA PRO A 177 5.39 3.06 -13.42
C PRO A 177 6.39 3.97 -12.70
N MET A 178 6.45 3.83 -11.38
CA MET A 178 7.35 4.59 -10.51
C MET A 178 8.81 4.14 -10.69
N GLY A 179 9.75 5.06 -10.47
CA GLY A 179 11.18 4.79 -10.48
C GLY A 179 11.70 4.22 -9.15
N VAL A 180 13.03 4.17 -9.02
CA VAL A 180 13.70 3.93 -7.74
C VAL A 180 13.29 4.98 -6.71
N GLY A 181 13.27 4.63 -5.43
CA GLY A 181 12.76 5.53 -4.41
C GLY A 181 12.81 4.98 -3.00
N ARG A 182 12.02 5.58 -2.12
CA ARG A 182 11.96 5.27 -0.70
C ARG A 182 10.51 5.08 -0.25
N ILE A 183 10.35 4.37 0.85
CA ILE A 183 9.09 4.27 1.59
C ILE A 183 9.29 4.78 3.01
N SER A 184 8.29 5.48 3.52
CA SER A 184 8.18 5.86 4.92
C SER A 184 6.95 5.22 5.54
N LEU A 185 7.10 4.75 6.78
CA LEU A 185 6.04 4.23 7.62
C LEU A 185 5.90 5.11 8.86
N GLY A 186 4.66 5.46 9.22
CA GLY A 186 4.35 6.26 10.39
C GLY A 186 4.55 7.77 10.26
N VAL A 187 5.10 8.25 9.14
CA VAL A 187 5.25 9.70 8.87
C VAL A 187 5.39 9.99 7.39
N ARG A 188 5.12 11.23 6.97
CA ARG A 188 5.54 11.72 5.65
C ARG A 188 7.07 11.80 5.56
N GLN A 189 7.66 11.55 4.38
CA GLN A 189 9.12 11.57 4.19
C GLN A 189 9.82 12.89 4.57
N ASN A 190 9.13 14.03 4.56
CA ASN A 190 9.66 15.31 5.06
C ASN A 190 9.37 15.57 6.56
N LYS A 191 9.01 14.52 7.31
CA LYS A 191 8.90 14.51 8.78
C LYS A 191 7.80 15.43 9.33
N VAL A 192 6.66 15.47 8.65
CA VAL A 192 5.40 16.08 9.11
C VAL A 192 4.25 15.06 9.00
N TYR A 193 3.14 15.33 9.68
CA TYR A 193 1.93 14.49 9.69
C TYR A 193 2.18 13.06 10.18
N TRP A 194 2.62 12.99 11.44
CA TRP A 194 2.97 11.77 12.14
C TRP A 194 1.73 10.92 12.47
N PHE A 195 1.87 9.62 12.31
CA PHE A 195 0.82 8.64 12.62
C PHE A 195 0.89 8.21 14.08
N LYS A 196 -0.27 8.21 14.74
CA LYS A 196 -0.47 7.66 16.07
C LYS A 196 -1.26 6.36 15.95
N GLY A 197 -0.62 5.26 16.32
CA GLY A 197 -1.26 3.96 16.34
C GLY A 197 -0.38 2.82 15.84
N GLY A 198 -1.01 1.68 15.62
CA GLY A 198 -0.34 0.44 15.23
C GLY A 198 -0.38 0.19 13.72
N ILE A 199 0.71 -0.34 13.17
CA ILE A 199 0.75 -1.00 11.87
C ILE A 199 1.26 -2.41 12.12
N ARG A 200 0.47 -3.44 11.77
CA ARG A 200 0.87 -4.84 11.94
C ARG A 200 1.53 -5.39 10.69
N GLU A 201 0.98 -5.07 9.53
CA GLU A 201 1.41 -5.68 8.29
C GLU A 201 1.19 -4.72 7.13
N VAL A 202 2.11 -4.75 6.16
CA VAL A 202 1.96 -4.08 4.87
C VAL A 202 2.25 -5.09 3.75
N ARG A 203 1.41 -5.13 2.73
CA ARG A 203 1.53 -5.99 1.56
C ARG A 203 1.64 -5.16 0.29
N PHE A 204 2.47 -5.62 -0.64
CA PHE A 204 2.59 -5.07 -1.98
C PHE A 204 2.40 -6.20 -2.99
N GLU A 205 1.34 -6.09 -3.77
CA GLU A 205 1.00 -7.04 -4.82
C GLU A 205 1.30 -6.42 -6.19
N PRO A 206 1.99 -7.13 -7.11
CA PRO A 206 2.24 -6.67 -8.47
C PRO A 206 1.02 -6.82 -9.40
N SER A 207 -0.17 -6.95 -8.82
CA SER A 207 -1.47 -7.09 -9.48
C SER A 207 -2.53 -6.24 -8.79
N ALA A 208 -3.58 -5.89 -9.53
CA ALA A 208 -4.79 -5.34 -8.94
C ALA A 208 -5.68 -6.48 -8.46
N LEU A 209 -5.74 -6.68 -7.14
CA LEU A 209 -6.55 -7.72 -6.52
C LEU A 209 -8.05 -7.40 -6.69
N ALA A 210 -8.84 -8.44 -6.96
CA ALA A 210 -10.28 -8.33 -6.90
C ALA A 210 -10.74 -8.16 -5.44
N PRO A 211 -11.91 -7.55 -5.17
CA PRO A 211 -12.38 -7.32 -3.80
C PRO A 211 -12.43 -8.60 -2.97
N ALA A 212 -12.80 -9.75 -3.55
CA ALA A 212 -12.86 -11.02 -2.85
C ALA A 212 -11.50 -11.50 -2.32
N GLU A 213 -10.40 -11.13 -2.98
CA GLU A 213 -9.02 -11.51 -2.65
C GLU A 213 -8.42 -10.59 -1.58
N LEU A 214 -9.01 -9.40 -1.37
CA LEU A 214 -8.56 -8.45 -0.36
C LEU A 214 -8.76 -8.97 1.06
N GLN A 215 -7.88 -8.50 1.92
CA GLN A 215 -7.78 -8.90 3.31
C GLN A 215 -8.85 -8.25 4.16
N ARG A 216 -9.26 -8.97 5.21
CA ARG A 216 -10.34 -8.57 6.11
C ARG A 216 -9.99 -9.00 7.52
N VAL A 217 -10.45 -8.22 8.50
CA VAL A 217 -10.52 -8.73 9.86
C VAL A 217 -11.54 -9.87 9.87
N LYS A 218 -11.22 -10.95 10.58
CA LYS A 218 -12.09 -12.12 10.74
C LYS A 218 -13.16 -11.86 11.79
#